data_AF-A0A6G6YZ80-F1
#
_entry.id   AF-A0A6G6YZ80-F1
#
_cell.length_a   1.000
_cell.length_b   1.000
_cell.length_c   1.000
_cell.angle_alpha   90.00
_cell.angle_beta   90.00
_cell.angle_gamma   90.00
#
_symmetry.space_group_name_H-M   'P 1'
#
loop_
_entity.id
_entity.type
_entity.pdbx_description
1 polymer ?
#
loop_
_entity_poly.entity_id
_entity_poly.type
_entity_poly.pdbx_seq_one_letter_code
_entity_poly.pdbx_strand_id
1 'polypeptide(L)'
;MTKKPVTIGPYHFDKKGDAAAFLQAILHKYDVGDKVGAQDAEVLHAALALHPDAAAKVGAGITHFSVRSADFGTKCFWVNRVDGSSEKFSYKACIGD
;
A
#
# COMPACT_ATOMS: atom_id res chain seq x y z
N MET A 1 -6.40 -7.83 23.41
CA MET A 1 -6.31 -7.57 21.96
C MET A 1 -4.82 -7.57 21.60
N THR A 2 -4.32 -8.64 20.98
CA THR A 2 -2.89 -8.84 20.74
C THR A 2 -2.37 -7.77 19.79
N LYS A 3 -1.46 -6.91 20.27
CA LYS A 3 -0.70 -6.00 19.41
C LYS A 3 0.24 -6.84 18.57
N LYS A 4 -0.16 -7.19 17.34
CA LYS A 4 0.77 -7.82 16.41
C LYS A 4 1.66 -6.69 15.85
N PRO A 5 2.99 -6.77 16.03
CA PRO A 5 3.89 -5.86 15.36
C PRO A 5 3.74 -6.04 13.85
N VAL A 6 3.85 -4.93 13.12
CA VAL A 6 3.74 -4.90 11.66
C VAL A 6 5.09 -4.51 11.10
N THR A 7 5.67 -5.38 10.28
CA THR A 7 6.96 -5.11 9.63
C THR A 7 6.73 -4.87 8.15
N ILE A 8 6.98 -3.65 7.70
CA ILE A 8 6.82 -3.23 6.31
C ILE A 8 8.22 -2.95 5.73
N GLY A 9 8.81 -3.98 5.14
CA GLY A 9 10.14 -3.90 4.55
C GLY A 9 11.17 -3.56 5.64
N PRO A 10 11.93 -2.45 5.52
CA PRO A 10 12.90 -2.05 6.55
C PRO A 10 12.25 -1.38 7.77
N TYR A 11 10.95 -1.04 7.71
CA TYR A 11 10.25 -0.35 8.79
C TYR A 11 9.56 -1.34 9.72
N HIS A 12 9.79 -1.18 11.02
CA HIS A 12 9.20 -2.02 12.05
C HIS A 12 8.28 -1.17 12.93
N PHE A 13 7.00 -1.54 12.98
CA PHE A 13 6.00 -0.85 13.77
C PHE A 13 5.51 -1.74 14.89
N ASP A 14 5.60 -1.26 16.12
CA ASP A 14 5.13 -1.99 17.30
C ASP A 14 3.59 -2.07 17.35
N LYS A 15 2.92 -1.11 16.69
CA LYS A 15 1.46 -0.99 16.62
C LYS A 15 0.99 -0.86 15.18
N LYS A 16 -0.13 -1.53 14.87
CA LYS A 16 -0.82 -1.36 13.58
C LYS A 16 -1.22 0.09 13.28
N GLY A 17 -1.53 0.86 14.32
CA GLY A 17 -1.90 2.29 14.19
C GLY A 17 -0.75 3.15 13.66
N ASP A 18 0.47 2.92 14.12
CA ASP A 18 1.66 3.63 13.62
C ASP A 18 1.95 3.28 12.16
N ALA A 19 1.83 2.00 11.78
CA ALA A 19 1.95 1.58 10.39
C ALA A 19 0.87 2.22 9.49
N ALA A 20 -0.37 2.28 9.97
CA ALA A 20 -1.48 2.94 9.27
C ALA A 20 -1.19 4.43 9.05
N ALA A 21 -0.78 5.14 10.11
CA ALA A 21 -0.47 6.57 10.05
C ALA A 21 0.71 6.86 9.12
N PHE A 22 1.72 5.98 9.10
CA PHE A 22 2.86 6.10 8.18
C PHE A 22 2.43 5.97 6.72
N LEU A 23 1.67 4.92 6.38
CA LEU A 23 1.16 4.72 5.02
C LEU A 23 0.18 5.84 4.62
N GLN A 24 -0.63 6.34 5.55
CA GLN A 24 -1.48 7.49 5.33
C GLN A 24 -0.66 8.76 5.05
N ALA A 25 0.42 9.00 5.80
CA ALA A 25 1.30 10.14 5.54
C ALA A 25 1.93 10.08 4.15
N ILE A 26 2.35 8.89 3.69
CA ILE A 26 2.80 8.65 2.32
C ILE A 26 1.67 9.00 1.34
N LEU A 27 0.46 8.47 1.54
CA LEU A 27 -0.69 8.73 0.65
C LEU A 27 -1.02 10.22 0.51
N HIS A 28 -0.90 10.97 1.61
CA HIS A 28 -1.16 12.40 1.64
C HIS A 28 -0.04 13.24 1.03
N LYS A 29 1.19 12.71 0.87
CA LYS A 29 2.27 13.39 0.13
C LYS A 29 2.00 13.48 -1.36
N TYR A 30 1.26 12.52 -1.91
CA TYR A 30 1.01 12.40 -3.34
C TYR A 30 -0.38 12.92 -3.73
N ASP A 31 -0.48 13.46 -4.94
CA ASP A 31 -1.77 13.85 -5.50
C ASP A 31 -2.44 12.74 -6.31
N VAL A 32 -3.72 12.93 -6.66
CA VAL A 32 -4.48 11.96 -7.43
C VAL A 32 -3.93 11.91 -8.85
N GLY A 33 -3.51 10.72 -9.28
CA GLY A 33 -2.82 10.49 -10.54
C GLY A 33 -1.30 10.48 -10.41
N ASP A 34 -0.76 10.85 -9.25
CA ASP A 34 0.69 10.94 -9.06
C ASP A 34 1.33 9.56 -8.89
N LYS A 35 2.56 9.44 -9.38
CA LYS A 35 3.33 8.20 -9.34
C LYS A 35 4.12 8.18 -8.03
N VAL A 36 3.94 7.12 -7.26
CA VAL A 36 4.68 6.93 -6.01
C VAL A 36 6.18 6.80 -6.32
N GLY A 37 7.01 7.54 -5.60
CA GLY A 37 8.46 7.49 -5.74
C GLY A 37 9.01 6.11 -5.37
N ALA A 38 10.19 5.77 -5.90
CA ALA A 38 10.79 4.44 -5.70
C ALA A 38 10.92 4.06 -4.21
N GLN A 39 11.28 5.01 -3.36
CA GLN A 39 11.47 4.77 -1.92
C GLN A 39 10.17 4.40 -1.20
N ASP A 40 9.07 5.09 -1.51
CA ASP A 40 7.74 4.77 -0.96
C ASP A 40 7.14 3.52 -1.65
N ALA A 41 7.47 3.29 -2.93
CA ALA A 41 7.05 2.10 -3.66
C ALA A 41 7.59 0.81 -3.04
N GLU A 42 8.83 0.80 -2.57
CA GLU A 42 9.42 -0.34 -1.83
C GLU A 42 8.60 -0.65 -0.55
N VAL A 43 8.20 0.40 0.18
CA VAL A 43 7.34 0.27 1.36
C VAL A 43 5.98 -0.30 0.98
N LEU A 44 5.36 0.21 -0.09
CA LEU A 44 4.06 -0.28 -0.57
C LEU A 44 4.16 -1.74 -1.06
N HIS A 45 5.26 -2.12 -1.69
CA HIS A 45 5.50 -3.49 -2.11
C HIS A 45 5.58 -4.43 -0.91
N ALA A 46 6.35 -4.04 0.12
CA ALA A 46 6.44 -4.82 1.34
C ALA A 46 5.11 -4.87 2.10
N ALA A 47 4.34 -3.78 2.13
CA ALA A 47 3.02 -3.76 2.74
C ALA A 47 2.04 -4.67 1.98
N LEU A 48 2.09 -4.65 0.65
CA LEU A 48 1.26 -5.50 -0.19
C LEU A 48 1.57 -6.98 0.02
N ALA A 49 2.84 -7.33 0.26
CA ALA A 49 3.23 -8.71 0.56
C ALA A 49 2.64 -9.25 1.88
N LEU A 50 2.25 -8.37 2.82
CA LEU A 50 1.54 -8.75 4.05
C LEU A 50 0.04 -8.98 3.83
N HIS A 51 -0.50 -8.54 2.70
CA HIS A 51 -1.93 -8.65 2.41
C HIS A 51 -2.31 -10.12 2.20
N PRO A 52 -3.45 -10.61 2.73
CA PRO A 52 -3.88 -12.00 2.50
C PRO A 52 -4.03 -12.32 1.00
N ASP A 53 -4.58 -11.38 0.23
CA ASP A 53 -4.64 -11.44 -1.23
C ASP A 53 -3.41 -10.88 -1.98
N ALA A 54 -2.22 -10.88 -1.37
CA ALA A 54 -0.99 -10.36 -1.99
C ALA A 54 -0.78 -10.96 -3.40
N ALA A 55 -0.93 -12.27 -3.54
CA ALA A 55 -0.77 -12.96 -4.82
C ALA A 55 -1.76 -12.47 -5.88
N ALA A 56 -3.03 -12.24 -5.50
CA ALA A 56 -4.03 -11.72 -6.42
C ALA A 56 -3.72 -10.27 -6.83
N LYS A 57 -3.27 -9.44 -5.87
CA LYS A 57 -2.92 -8.03 -6.12
C LYS A 57 -1.69 -7.87 -6.99
N VAL A 58 -0.64 -8.65 -6.74
CA VAL A 58 0.57 -8.70 -7.58
C VAL A 58 0.24 -9.23 -8.97
N GLY A 59 -0.55 -10.31 -9.05
CA GLY A 59 -0.92 -10.96 -10.30
C GLY A 59 0.33 -11.36 -11.11
N ALA A 60 0.45 -10.81 -12.31
CA ALA A 60 1.58 -11.06 -13.22
C ALA A 60 2.89 -10.32 -12.83
N GLY A 61 2.83 -9.40 -11.86
CA GLY A 61 3.98 -8.60 -11.43
C GLY A 61 3.67 -7.11 -11.39
N ILE A 62 4.28 -6.39 -10.45
CA ILE A 62 4.09 -4.95 -10.24
C ILE A 62 5.10 -4.17 -11.09
N THR A 63 4.63 -3.17 -11.85
CA THR A 63 5.51 -2.20 -12.50
C THR A 63 5.79 -1.00 -11.60
N HIS A 64 4.75 -0.40 -11.04
CA HIS A 64 4.85 0.77 -10.17
C HIS A 64 3.56 1.01 -9.40
N PHE A 65 3.67 1.84 -8.37
CA PHE A 65 2.52 2.29 -7.58
C PHE A 65 2.13 3.71 -7.97
N SER A 66 0.83 3.99 -7.87
CA SER A 66 0.26 5.31 -8.10
C SER A 66 -0.77 5.62 -7.01
N VAL A 67 -0.95 6.89 -6.71
CA VAL A 67 -2.05 7.35 -5.86
C VAL A 67 -3.18 7.79 -6.75
N ARG A 68 -4.40 7.29 -6.53
CA ARG A 68 -5.59 7.78 -7.24
C ARG A 68 -6.75 7.94 -6.27
N SER A 69 -7.76 8.69 -6.70
CA SER A 69 -9.02 8.76 -5.99
C SER A 69 -9.71 7.39 -6.04
N ALA A 70 -10.22 6.98 -4.89
CA ALA A 70 -11.18 5.92 -4.73
C ALA A 70 -12.58 6.54 -4.58
N ASP A 71 -13.54 5.67 -4.26
CA ASP A 71 -14.93 6.04 -4.00
C ASP A 71 -15.02 7.11 -2.89
N PHE A 72 -16.01 8.00 -3.02
CA PHE A 72 -16.29 9.10 -2.09
C PHE A 72 -15.16 10.14 -1.91
N GLY A 73 -14.28 10.30 -2.90
CA GLY A 73 -13.24 11.35 -2.87
C GLY A 73 -12.06 11.03 -1.94
N THR A 74 -11.94 9.79 -1.49
CA THR A 74 -10.81 9.33 -0.69
C THR A 74 -9.61 9.00 -1.58
N LYS A 75 -8.38 9.17 -1.11
CA LYS A 75 -7.17 8.72 -1.82
C LYS A 75 -6.90 7.25 -1.48
N CYS A 76 -6.43 6.46 -2.43
CA CYS A 76 -5.97 5.09 -2.22
C CYS A 76 -4.74 4.77 -3.09
N PHE A 77 -4.00 3.74 -2.69
CA PHE A 77 -2.89 3.22 -3.47
C PHE A 77 -3.40 2.27 -4.55
N TRP A 78 -2.80 2.42 -5.73
CA TRP A 78 -3.06 1.59 -6.90
C TRP A 78 -1.76 0.91 -7.31
N VAL A 79 -1.85 -0.39 -7.56
CA VAL A 79 -0.78 -1.18 -8.12
C VAL A 79 -0.98 -1.22 -9.64
N ASN A 80 0.03 -0.81 -10.40
CA ASN A 80 0.04 -0.97 -11.85
C ASN A 80 0.84 -2.25 -12.14
N ARG A 81 0.27 -3.15 -12.92
CA ARG A 81 0.89 -4.44 -13.26
C ARG A 81 1.64 -4.35 -14.58
N VAL A 82 2.53 -5.31 -14.82
CA VAL A 82 3.27 -5.46 -16.10
C VAL A 82 2.34 -5.72 -17.29
N ASP A 83 1.19 -6.34 -17.03
CA ASP A 83 0.17 -6.67 -18.02
C ASP A 83 -0.71 -5.46 -18.42
N GLY A 84 -0.42 -4.26 -17.89
CA GLY A 84 -1.21 -3.03 -18.15
C GLY A 84 -2.48 -2.91 -17.30
N SER A 85 -2.89 -3.98 -16.61
CA SER A 85 -3.94 -3.93 -15.60
C SER A 85 -3.51 -3.16 -14.35
N SER A 86 -4.44 -2.45 -13.70
CA SER A 86 -4.19 -1.75 -12.44
C SER A 86 -5.23 -2.11 -11.39
N GLU A 87 -4.81 -2.26 -10.14
CA GLU A 87 -5.71 -2.65 -9.05
C GLU A 87 -5.52 -1.81 -7.79
N LYS A 88 -6.62 -1.39 -7.17
CA LYS A 88 -6.59 -0.69 -5.89
C LYS A 88 -6.38 -1.68 -4.73
N PHE A 89 -5.60 -1.27 -3.75
CA PHE A 89 -5.46 -1.98 -2.48
C PHE A 89 -5.54 -1.00 -1.31
N SER A 90 -6.10 -1.48 -0.21
CA SER A 90 -6.24 -0.70 1.01
C SER A 90 -5.09 -1.03 1.94
N TYR A 91 -4.32 -0.02 2.34
CA TYR A 91 -3.23 -0.19 3.32
C TYR A 91 -3.74 -0.73 4.66
N LYS A 92 -5.01 -0.50 5.00
CA LYS A 92 -5.68 -1.07 6.19
C LYS A 92 -5.75 -2.60 6.16
N ALA A 93 -5.97 -3.18 4.99
CA ALA A 93 -6.05 -4.63 4.84
C ALA A 93 -4.67 -5.29 4.97
N CYS A 94 -3.60 -4.62 4.56
CA CYS A 94 -2.21 -5.07 4.76
C CYS A 94 -1.82 -5.21 6.24
N ILE A 95 -2.45 -4.44 7.13
CA ILE A 95 -2.12 -4.38 8.56
C ILE A 95 -3.16 -5.09 9.44
N GLY A 96 -4.14 -5.77 8.85
CA GLY A 96 -5.14 -6.58 9.54
C GLY A 96 -6.16 -5.78 10.35
N ASP A 97 -6.96 -4.95 9.68
CA ASP A 97 -8.21 -4.40 10.24
C ASP A 97 -9.41 -5.32 9.96
#